data_AF-A0A7W1FZC0-F1
#
_entry.id   AF-A0A7W1FZC0-F1
#
_cell.length_a   1.000
_cell.length_b   1.000
_cell.length_c   1.000
_cell.angle_alpha   90.00
_cell.angle_beta   90.00
_cell.angle_gamma   90.00
#
_symmetry.space_group_name_H-M   'P 1'
#
loop_
_entity.id
_entity.type
_entity.pdbx_description
1 polymer ?
#
loop_
_entity_poly.entity_id
_entity_poly.type
_entity_poly.pdbx_seq_one_letter_code
_entity_poly.pdbx_strand_id
1 'polypeptide(L)'
;MKKLLLLFALLIFNTSFAKVSAPDTVSVGIYINSVHDIDFKDKQFTINLWLWLKYKNPDFDFSKYLEVPMAKTVDKSFYTVDTLDDGRIYMLMKLNCVMRDSWKIDNFPFDRQKLRFSIENSQYDSGDLIFSKDTVGQHYSKWTSTAWYIIPDSFKIKT
;
A
#
# COMPACT_ATOMS: atom_id res chain seq x y z
N MET A 1 -39.87 -34.60 39.40
CA MET A 1 -39.21 -34.88 38.10
C MET A 1 -39.50 -33.83 37.01
N LYS A 2 -40.65 -33.13 37.01
CA LYS A 2 -40.95 -32.07 36.00
C LYS A 2 -40.22 -30.72 36.19
N LYS A 3 -39.72 -30.41 37.39
CA LYS A 3 -38.98 -29.15 37.65
C LYS A 3 -37.50 -29.18 37.20
N LEU A 4 -36.94 -30.37 36.95
CA LEU A 4 -35.54 -30.51 36.50
C LEU A 4 -35.39 -30.32 34.98
N LEU A 5 -36.47 -30.52 34.21
CA LEU A 5 -36.48 -30.29 32.76
C LEU A 5 -36.50 -28.80 32.36
N LEU A 6 -36.91 -27.90 33.27
CA LEU A 6 -36.95 -26.45 32.99
C LEU A 6 -35.59 -25.76 33.09
N LEU A 7 -34.62 -26.33 33.80
CA LEU A 7 -33.25 -25.79 33.87
C LEU A 7 -32.39 -26.16 32.65
N PHE A 8 -32.74 -27.22 31.92
CA PHE A 8 -31.97 -27.65 30.74
C PHE A 8 -32.35 -26.87 29.46
N ALA A 9 -33.55 -26.26 29.44
CA ALA A 9 -34.04 -25.51 28.28
C ALA A 9 -33.47 -24.08 28.18
N LEU A 10 -32.85 -23.56 29.25
CA LEU A 10 -32.34 -22.17 29.27
C LEU A 10 -30.86 -22.04 28.86
N LEU A 11 -30.17 -23.15 28.59
CA LEU A 11 -28.73 -23.18 28.27
C LEU A 11 -28.41 -23.19 26.77
N ILE A 12 -29.42 -23.21 25.89
CA ILE A 12 -29.23 -23.46 24.44
C ILE A 12 -29.21 -22.17 23.58
N PHE A 13 -29.26 -20.97 24.18
CA PHE A 13 -29.35 -19.71 23.42
C PHE A 13 -28.22 -18.70 23.67
N ASN A 14 -27.03 -19.15 24.08
CA ASN A 14 -25.83 -18.30 24.05
C ASN A 14 -25.03 -18.54 22.75
N THR A 15 -25.66 -18.32 21.60
CA THR A 15 -24.91 -18.09 20.37
C THR A 15 -24.32 -16.68 20.43
N SER A 16 -23.13 -16.55 21.02
CA SER A 16 -22.34 -15.33 20.90
C SER A 16 -21.89 -15.22 19.46
N PHE A 17 -22.58 -14.42 18.65
CA PHE A 17 -22.07 -14.06 17.33
C PHE A 17 -20.82 -13.20 17.57
N ALA A 18 -19.65 -13.76 17.27
CA ALA A 18 -18.42 -12.99 17.25
C ALA A 18 -18.63 -11.80 16.31
N LYS A 19 -18.58 -10.58 16.87
CA LYS A 19 -18.68 -9.36 16.09
C LYS A 19 -17.45 -9.34 15.18
N VAL A 20 -17.65 -9.59 13.89
CA VAL A 20 -16.61 -9.38 12.88
C VAL A 20 -16.24 -7.90 13.00
N SER A 21 -15.01 -7.63 13.45
CA SER A 21 -14.48 -6.28 13.51
C SER A 21 -14.42 -5.74 12.08
N ALA A 22 -14.78 -4.46 11.90
CA ALA A 22 -14.48 -3.81 10.64
C ALA A 22 -12.94 -3.74 10.48
N PRO A 23 -12.41 -3.88 9.25
CA PRO A 23 -10.99 -3.78 9.01
C PRO A 23 -10.48 -2.39 9.39
N ASP A 24 -9.26 -2.33 9.91
CA ASP A 24 -8.57 -1.08 10.17
C ASP A 24 -8.19 -0.41 8.84
N THR A 25 -8.43 0.89 8.76
CA THR A 25 -8.11 1.67 7.56
C THR A 25 -6.76 2.35 7.69
N VAL A 26 -5.89 2.11 6.70
CA VAL A 26 -4.57 2.72 6.58
C VAL A 26 -4.61 3.73 5.45
N SER A 27 -4.42 5.01 5.74
CA SER A 27 -4.35 6.06 4.72
C SER A 27 -2.94 6.12 4.13
N VAL A 28 -2.83 5.92 2.81
CA VAL A 28 -1.58 5.77 2.07
C VAL A 28 -1.35 6.98 1.17
N GLY A 29 -0.21 7.62 1.30
CA GLY A 29 0.23 8.60 0.31
C GLY A 29 1.65 8.32 -0.17
N ILE A 30 1.90 8.73 -1.42
CA ILE A 30 3.20 8.58 -2.06
C ILE A 30 3.64 9.88 -2.71
N TYR A 31 4.96 10.06 -2.77
CA TYR A 31 5.61 11.13 -3.54
C TYR A 31 6.76 10.54 -4.36
N ILE A 32 6.60 10.49 -5.67
CA ILE A 32 7.61 9.95 -6.58
C ILE A 32 8.72 10.98 -6.80
N ASN A 33 9.91 10.69 -6.29
CA ASN A 33 11.10 11.51 -6.49
C ASN A 33 11.62 11.36 -7.92
N SER A 34 11.77 10.12 -8.40
CA SER A 34 12.32 9.83 -9.72
C SER A 34 11.92 8.45 -10.24
N VAL A 35 11.84 8.35 -11.55
CA VAL A 35 11.76 7.13 -12.36
C VAL A 35 12.88 7.20 -13.39
N HIS A 36 13.76 6.22 -13.36
CA HIS A 36 14.97 6.17 -14.19
C HIS A 36 15.33 4.71 -14.53
N ASP A 37 16.42 4.52 -15.27
CA ASP A 37 16.93 3.21 -15.67
C ASP A 37 15.86 2.31 -16.31
N ILE A 38 15.05 2.90 -17.20
CA ILE A 38 14.07 2.16 -17.98
C ILE A 38 14.82 1.29 -18.98
N ASP A 39 14.79 -0.03 -18.75
CA ASP A 39 15.47 -1.03 -19.56
C ASP A 39 14.45 -1.94 -20.25
N PHE A 40 14.37 -1.81 -21.58
CA PHE A 40 13.49 -2.61 -22.42
C PHE A 40 13.92 -4.08 -22.53
N LYS A 41 15.22 -4.34 -22.45
CA LYS A 41 15.80 -5.68 -22.57
C LYS A 41 15.59 -6.47 -21.28
N ASP A 42 15.94 -5.87 -20.15
CA ASP A 42 15.86 -6.50 -18.83
C ASP A 42 14.47 -6.35 -18.18
N LYS A 43 13.54 -5.72 -18.90
CA LYS A 43 12.13 -5.60 -18.53
C LYS A 43 11.95 -4.97 -17.14
N GLN A 44 12.63 -3.84 -16.94
CA GLN A 44 12.69 -3.20 -15.62
C GLN A 44 12.78 -1.68 -15.66
N PHE A 45 12.41 -1.05 -14.55
CA PHE A 45 12.69 0.36 -14.28
C PHE A 45 13.00 0.57 -12.81
N THR A 46 13.73 1.63 -12.48
CA THR A 46 13.99 2.03 -11.09
C THR A 46 13.04 3.15 -10.70
N ILE A 47 12.42 3.02 -9.52
CA ILE A 47 11.58 4.06 -8.91
C ILE A 47 12.07 4.41 -7.51
N ASN A 48 12.14 5.71 -7.25
CA ASN A 48 12.45 6.27 -5.94
C ASN A 48 11.28 7.12 -5.47
N LEU A 49 10.76 6.85 -4.27
CA LEU A 49 9.61 7.56 -3.72
C LEU A 49 9.61 7.62 -2.20
N TRP A 50 8.93 8.62 -1.66
CA TRP A 50 8.47 8.63 -0.27
C TRP A 50 7.11 7.93 -0.18
N LEU A 51 6.95 7.12 0.85
CA LEU A 51 5.70 6.50 1.25
C LEU A 51 5.37 6.97 2.67
N TRP A 52 4.17 7.49 2.87
CA TRP A 52 3.65 7.75 4.22
C TRP A 52 2.34 7.03 4.47
N LEU A 53 2.18 6.53 5.68
CA LEU A 53 1.00 5.82 6.15
C LEU A 53 0.45 6.51 7.40
N LYS A 54 -0.87 6.65 7.49
CA LYS A 54 -1.58 7.12 8.68
C LYS A 54 -2.58 6.06 9.13
N TYR A 55 -2.45 5.57 10.36
CA TYR A 55 -3.27 4.47 10.88
C TYR A 55 -3.43 4.53 12.40
N LYS A 56 -4.35 3.75 12.96
CA LYS A 56 -4.63 3.75 14.42
C LYS A 56 -4.03 2.55 15.15
N ASN A 57 -3.96 1.40 14.50
CA ASN A 57 -3.55 0.15 15.12
C ASN A 57 -2.02 0.08 15.30
N PRO A 58 -1.50 0.10 16.54
CA PRO A 58 -0.05 0.05 16.78
C PRO A 58 0.59 -1.29 16.45
N ASP A 59 -0.19 -2.35 16.25
CA ASP A 59 0.33 -3.67 15.91
C ASP A 59 0.78 -3.77 14.44
N PHE A 60 0.43 -2.78 13.62
CA PHE A 60 0.86 -2.72 12.22
C PHE A 60 2.33 -2.32 12.09
N ASP A 61 3.16 -3.31 11.77
CA ASP A 61 4.59 -3.12 11.48
C ASP A 61 4.88 -3.14 9.97
N PHE A 62 4.77 -1.97 9.34
CA PHE A 62 5.09 -1.79 7.92
C PHE A 62 6.60 -1.77 7.62
N SER A 63 7.47 -1.68 8.64
CA SER A 63 8.91 -1.86 8.40
C SER A 63 9.19 -3.29 7.94
N LYS A 64 8.49 -4.25 8.57
CA LYS A 64 8.65 -5.68 8.33
C LYS A 64 7.71 -6.26 7.28
N TYR A 65 6.42 -5.92 7.33
CA TYR A 65 5.39 -6.60 6.54
C TYR A 65 4.85 -5.80 5.35
N LEU A 66 5.47 -4.67 5.01
CA LEU A 66 5.21 -3.97 3.75
C LEU A 66 5.92 -4.68 2.60
N GLU A 67 5.14 -5.11 1.61
CA GLU A 67 5.60 -5.71 0.36
C GLU A 67 5.40 -4.76 -0.81
N VAL A 68 6.27 -4.87 -1.82
CA VAL A 68 6.14 -4.18 -3.11
C VAL A 68 6.08 -5.24 -4.21
N PRO A 69 4.87 -5.65 -4.63
CA PRO A 69 4.71 -6.66 -5.68
C PRO A 69 5.44 -6.26 -6.96
N MET A 70 5.95 -7.27 -7.69
CA MET A 70 6.73 -7.12 -8.92
C MET A 70 8.09 -6.43 -8.77
N ALA A 71 8.52 -6.05 -7.57
CA ALA A 71 9.87 -5.58 -7.34
C ALA A 71 10.89 -6.73 -7.45
N LYS A 72 12.01 -6.49 -8.13
CA LYS A 72 13.23 -7.32 -8.05
C LYS A 72 13.98 -7.01 -6.75
N THR A 73 14.02 -5.74 -6.37
CA THR A 73 14.65 -5.26 -5.15
C THR A 73 13.79 -4.17 -4.51
N VAL A 74 13.82 -4.11 -3.18
CA VAL A 74 13.13 -3.10 -2.37
C VAL A 74 14.08 -2.66 -1.27
N ASP A 75 14.68 -1.49 -1.43
CA ASP A 75 15.51 -0.88 -0.39
C ASP A 75 14.66 0.13 0.40
N LYS A 76 14.49 -0.16 1.69
CA LYS A 76 13.77 0.70 2.65
C LYS A 76 14.79 1.55 3.40
N SER A 77 14.57 2.86 3.45
CA SER A 77 15.43 3.80 4.18
C SER A 77 14.61 4.92 4.79
N PHE A 78 15.20 5.69 5.72
CA PHE A 78 14.54 6.83 6.38
C PHE A 78 13.19 6.47 7.04
N TYR A 79 13.09 5.27 7.63
CA TYR A 79 11.90 4.84 8.36
C TYR A 79 11.76 5.67 9.64
N THR A 80 10.65 6.40 9.76
CA THR A 80 10.32 7.23 10.94
C THR A 80 8.87 7.00 11.30
N VAL A 81 8.59 6.98 12.61
CA VAL A 81 7.25 6.84 13.17
C VAL A 81 7.02 7.96 14.17
N ASP A 82 5.87 8.61 14.06
CA ASP A 82 5.42 9.67 14.95
C ASP A 82 3.92 9.50 15.28
N THR A 83 3.42 10.26 16.23
CA THR A 83 1.99 10.32 16.59
C THR A 83 1.42 11.67 16.20
N LEU A 84 0.35 11.68 15.41
CA LEU A 84 -0.38 12.89 15.04
C LEU A 84 -1.23 13.41 16.21
N ASP A 85 -1.62 14.69 16.15
CA ASP A 85 -2.46 15.34 17.15
C ASP A 85 -3.80 14.60 17.41
N ASP A 86 -4.30 13.87 16.41
CA ASP A 86 -5.53 13.07 16.51
C ASP A 86 -5.30 11.63 17.01
N GLY A 87 -4.09 11.32 17.48
CA GLY A 87 -3.70 10.03 18.03
C GLY A 87 -3.39 8.95 16.99
N ARG A 88 -3.46 9.26 15.69
CA ARG A 88 -3.02 8.31 14.64
C ARG A 88 -1.51 8.23 14.59
N ILE A 89 -1.01 7.05 14.27
CA ILE A 89 0.38 6.81 13.92
C ILE A 89 0.62 7.36 12.53
N TYR A 90 1.69 8.13 12.38
CA TYR A 90 2.26 8.57 11.11
C TYR A 90 3.58 7.86 10.89
N MET A 91 3.64 7.01 9.87
CA MET A 91 4.88 6.37 9.42
C MET A 91 5.31 7.00 8.10
N LEU A 92 6.60 7.31 7.98
CA LEU A 92 7.23 7.78 6.75
C LEU A 92 8.43 6.89 6.44
N MET A 93 8.59 6.51 5.17
CA MET A 93 9.80 5.86 4.69
C MET A 93 10.11 6.25 3.25
N LYS A 94 11.36 6.05 2.85
CA LYS A 94 11.81 6.15 1.47
C LYS A 94 12.01 4.76 0.89
N LEU A 95 11.43 4.54 -0.28
CA LEU A 95 11.56 3.31 -1.05
C LEU A 95 12.41 3.57 -2.30
N ASN A 96 13.38 2.71 -2.53
CA ASN A 96 14.10 2.58 -3.78
C ASN A 96 13.87 1.17 -4.32
N CYS A 97 13.19 1.07 -5.46
CA CYS A 97 12.76 -0.22 -5.99
C CYS A 97 13.21 -0.39 -7.44
N VAL A 98 13.72 -1.57 -7.78
CA VAL A 98 13.83 -2.01 -9.17
C VAL A 98 12.60 -2.84 -9.49
N MET A 99 11.73 -2.34 -10.35
CA MET A 99 10.44 -2.94 -10.69
C MET A 99 10.54 -3.75 -11.96
N ARG A 100 9.90 -4.92 -12.01
CA ARG A 100 9.64 -5.65 -13.26
C ARG A 100 8.48 -4.99 -14.01
N ASP A 101 8.61 -4.86 -15.31
CA ASP A 101 7.51 -4.43 -16.18
C ASP A 101 7.52 -5.16 -17.52
N SER A 102 6.38 -5.15 -18.21
CA SER A 102 6.25 -5.64 -19.58
C SER A 102 5.99 -4.46 -20.51
N TRP A 103 6.93 -4.23 -21.42
CA TRP A 103 6.88 -3.09 -22.35
C TRP A 103 6.04 -3.39 -23.58
N LYS A 104 5.28 -2.40 -24.03
CA LYS A 104 4.65 -2.39 -25.35
C LYS A 104 5.53 -1.59 -26.29
N ILE A 105 6.18 -2.25 -27.25
CA ILE A 105 7.21 -1.65 -28.12
C ILE A 105 6.81 -1.69 -29.60
N ASP A 106 5.51 -1.84 -29.88
CA ASP A 106 5.00 -1.99 -31.24
C ASP A 106 5.19 -0.72 -32.08
N ASN A 107 5.39 0.44 -31.43
CA ASN A 107 5.52 1.75 -32.06
C ASN A 107 6.82 2.46 -31.65
N PHE A 108 7.88 1.71 -31.35
CA PHE A 108 9.17 2.28 -30.99
C PHE A 108 9.71 3.18 -32.12
N PRO A 109 10.23 4.40 -31.84
CA PRO A 109 10.52 5.00 -30.52
C PRO A 109 9.39 5.89 -29.94
N PHE A 110 8.17 5.84 -30.47
CA PHE A 110 7.04 6.71 -30.12
C PHE A 110 6.01 6.06 -29.18
N ASP A 111 6.41 5.01 -28.45
CA ASP A 111 5.53 4.29 -27.55
C ASP A 111 5.12 5.11 -26.31
N ARG A 112 4.03 4.67 -25.66
CA ARG A 112 3.62 5.14 -24.34
C ARG A 112 3.63 3.98 -23.36
N GLN A 113 4.35 4.14 -22.26
CA GLN A 113 4.43 3.13 -21.21
C GLN A 113 3.56 3.50 -20.01
N LYS A 114 2.99 2.48 -19.37
CA LYS A 114 2.24 2.63 -18.12
C LYS A 114 2.93 1.83 -17.02
N LEU A 115 3.70 2.55 -16.21
CA LEU A 115 4.40 1.99 -15.06
C LEU A 115 3.41 1.73 -13.92
N ARG A 116 3.64 0.66 -13.16
CA ARG A 116 2.82 0.28 -12.00
C ARG A 116 3.70 0.16 -10.77
N PHE A 117 3.21 0.71 -9.67
CA PHE A 117 3.74 0.53 -8.34
C PHE A 117 2.56 0.19 -7.43
N SER A 118 2.73 -0.81 -6.59
CA SER A 118 1.74 -1.26 -5.62
C SER A 118 2.43 -1.61 -4.32
N ILE A 119 1.68 -1.53 -3.23
CA ILE A 119 2.10 -2.02 -1.93
C ILE A 119 1.07 -3.02 -1.42
N GLU A 120 1.54 -3.99 -0.65
CA GLU A 120 0.71 -4.99 0.01
C GLU A 120 1.17 -5.17 1.46
N ASN A 121 0.32 -5.78 2.29
CA ASN A 121 0.69 -6.23 3.62
C ASN A 121 0.76 -7.76 3.62
N SER A 122 1.86 -8.32 4.11
CA SER A 122 2.06 -9.78 4.13
C SER A 122 1.52 -10.48 5.38
N GLN A 123 1.10 -9.73 6.39
CA GLN A 123 0.58 -10.26 7.65
C GLN A 123 -0.96 -10.27 7.70
N TYR A 124 -1.60 -9.23 7.16
CA TYR A 124 -3.04 -8.99 7.28
C TYR A 124 -3.70 -8.99 5.90
N ASP A 125 -4.89 -9.59 5.82
CA ASP A 125 -5.72 -9.55 4.62
C ASP A 125 -6.77 -8.41 4.69
N SER A 126 -7.62 -8.32 3.67
CA SER A 126 -8.64 -7.27 3.56
C SER A 126 -9.72 -7.31 4.65
N GLY A 127 -9.81 -8.39 5.43
CA GLY A 127 -10.69 -8.51 6.58
C GLY A 127 -10.18 -7.76 7.80
N ASP A 128 -8.85 -7.63 7.92
CA ASP A 128 -8.18 -6.96 9.05
C ASP A 128 -7.65 -5.57 8.69
N LEU A 129 -7.17 -5.39 7.45
CA LEU A 129 -6.50 -4.18 7.00
C LEU A 129 -6.97 -3.78 5.60
N ILE A 130 -7.42 -2.54 5.44
CA ILE A 130 -7.70 -1.95 4.13
C ILE A 130 -6.88 -0.67 3.91
N PHE A 131 -6.40 -0.50 2.67
CA PHE A 131 -5.74 0.73 2.26
C PHE A 131 -6.75 1.74 1.73
N SER A 132 -6.55 3.01 2.09
CA SER A 132 -7.28 4.15 1.54
C SER A 132 -6.29 5.18 1.00
N LYS A 133 -6.67 5.94 -0.02
CA LYS A 133 -5.78 6.93 -0.64
C LYS A 133 -5.73 8.24 0.16
N ASP A 134 -4.54 8.70 0.49
CA ASP A 134 -4.27 10.08 0.84
C ASP A 134 -4.01 10.86 -0.46
N THR A 135 -4.88 11.81 -0.78
CA THR A 135 -4.84 12.59 -2.04
C THR A 135 -4.40 14.03 -1.82
N VAL A 136 -3.93 14.37 -0.61
CA VAL A 136 -3.50 15.72 -0.30
C VAL A 136 -2.09 15.95 -0.87
N GLY A 137 -1.94 17.03 -1.64
CA GLY A 137 -0.65 17.52 -2.13
C GLY A 137 -0.26 17.02 -3.52
N GLN A 138 0.97 17.31 -3.91
CA GLN A 138 1.57 16.77 -5.14
C GLN A 138 2.10 15.36 -4.87
N HIS A 139 2.01 14.47 -5.85
CA HIS A 139 2.41 13.07 -5.70
C HIS A 139 3.64 12.68 -6.52
N TYR A 140 4.23 13.63 -7.25
CA TYR A 140 5.45 13.41 -8.01
C TYR A 140 6.23 14.72 -8.18
N SER A 141 7.54 14.59 -8.30
CA SER A 141 8.48 15.69 -8.53
C SER A 141 8.39 16.24 -9.96
N LYS A 142 8.69 17.53 -10.14
CA LYS A 142 8.91 18.10 -11.48
C LYS A 142 10.06 17.43 -12.24
N TRP A 143 10.96 16.75 -11.52
CA TRP A 143 12.13 16.05 -12.05
C TRP A 143 11.94 14.52 -12.06
N THR A 144 10.69 14.03 -12.05
CA THR A 144 10.43 12.59 -11.96
C THR A 144 11.04 11.81 -13.11
N SER A 145 11.23 12.38 -14.30
CA SER A 145 12.07 11.77 -15.34
C SER A 145 12.78 12.84 -16.16
N THR A 146 14.00 12.56 -16.59
CA THR A 146 14.80 13.41 -17.48
C THR A 146 14.79 12.92 -18.93
N ALA A 147 14.54 11.63 -19.16
CA ALA A 147 14.56 11.00 -20.49
C ALA A 147 13.15 10.79 -21.08
N TRP A 148 12.11 10.78 -20.24
CA TRP A 148 10.73 10.54 -20.66
C TRP A 148 9.81 11.71 -20.31
N TYR A 149 8.90 12.01 -21.22
CA TYR A 149 7.83 12.97 -20.94
C TYR A 149 6.72 12.30 -20.13
N ILE A 150 6.43 12.88 -18.95
CA ILE A 150 5.30 12.46 -18.14
C ILE A 150 4.04 13.13 -18.68
N ILE A 151 3.05 12.32 -19.05
CA ILE A 151 1.77 12.81 -19.54
C ILE A 151 1.03 13.49 -18.38
N PRO A 152 0.57 14.75 -18.53
CA PRO A 152 -0.23 15.42 -17.51
C PRO A 152 -1.44 14.58 -17.09
N ASP A 153 -1.77 14.60 -15.80
CA ASP A 153 -2.90 13.87 -15.20
C ASP A 153 -2.89 12.34 -15.37
N SER A 154 -1.77 11.75 -15.83
CA SER A 154 -1.65 10.30 -16.01
C SER A 154 -1.41 9.54 -14.71
N PHE A 155 -1.09 10.25 -13.63
CA PHE A 155 -0.92 9.67 -12.31
C PHE A 155 -2.29 9.31 -11.71
N LYS A 156 -2.51 8.02 -11.43
CA LYS A 156 -3.77 7.49 -10.91
C LYS A 156 -3.51 6.58 -9.72
N ILE A 157 -4.12 6.89 -8.58
CA ILE A 157 -4.11 6.04 -7.37
C ILE A 157 -5.44 5.28 -7.30
N LYS A 158 -5.37 3.97 -7.04
CA LYS A 158 -6.52 3.09 -6.78
C LYS A 158 -6.19 2.16 -5.61
N THR A 159 -7.23 1.75 -4.89
CA THR A 159 -7.22 0.79 -3.77
C THR A 159 -8.18 -0.33 -4.09
#